data_AF-A0A932N4Z5-F1
#
_entry.id   AF-A0A932N4Z5-F1
#
_cell.length_a   1.000
_cell.length_b   1.000
_cell.length_c   1.000
_cell.angle_alpha   90.00
_cell.angle_beta   90.00
_cell.angle_gamma   90.00
#
_symmetry.space_group_name_H-M   'P 1'
#
loop_
_entity.id
_entity.type
_entity.pdbx_description
1 polymer ?
#
loop_
_entity_poly.entity_id
_entity_poly.type
_entity_poly.pdbx_seq_one_letter_code
_entity_poly.pdbx_strand_id
1 'polypeptide(L)'
;MRQVKLLPLALATAFAIHMPAFSQEQQEQLLSSSKAVEVGSVESVINGFVNQNANPHSKFVRSFAGTTIGTEIKDFYYKDGKLSITGNAIDSKNSLFVLKGTNKKLHGYLALHDSKKAFEYTTDAKGVVWINEVKFTKIYPDLDEAFIKSNTPPKNLLAVAHPTYSAMAQRQAPHIGPYNNEDVTKLESKPGSPYVFYLNTTAVMNGSTPLNGVTKENMFRVWQSVSDQYSFLKLNVTTNRAVYDAARAANPLRTGIINFVNQDGRSFAPIHAFGSTAAGTLYRNPSSGWDYGYGIGMTAAHEIGHEMGMNHDHGGTGGEYFEGIAAYQWGPIMGNYWMGGSWANQLFTWSKGEYNTATNFEDDLNIMNSDENVPYADDDIPTTRALSLGSGGSIDPKTNWGQIARNTDSDTFTFSTTGNSTLNLRIDPIEYLRMLDVDATIYDANNNVVAHSNLPVNRSAEFVNLALGAGSYKLVIKGGAEGTPKNGFSNYSSLGYYAMKGTLSGGGTPPSTDPVLSSNVWLGGQTGATGSWKYYVIDVPSGMSYASFYINGNSGDADMFVAAGSHPSKTAYKCKSDGPSSIESCSISSPAAGKYYIGVYSYAAYSNLSVLANFTK
;
A
#
# COMPACT_ATOMS: atom_id res chain seq x y z
N MET A 1 -73.93 -21.70 -45.95
CA MET A 1 -74.48 -23.04 -46.28
C MET A 1 -73.47 -24.10 -45.86
N ARG A 2 -73.94 -25.05 -45.02
CA ARG A 2 -73.51 -26.45 -44.78
C ARG A 2 -72.00 -26.78 -44.80
N GLN A 3 -71.41 -27.06 -43.62
CA GLN A 3 -71.30 -28.38 -42.95
C GLN A 3 -70.32 -29.35 -43.62
N VAL A 4 -69.33 -29.86 -42.86
CA VAL A 4 -68.96 -31.30 -42.63
C VAL A 4 -67.88 -31.30 -41.52
N LYS A 5 -68.23 -31.65 -40.27
CA LYS A 5 -68.06 -32.93 -39.52
C LYS A 5 -66.62 -33.27 -39.06
N LEU A 6 -66.55 -33.55 -37.75
CA LEU A 6 -65.42 -34.00 -36.94
C LEU A 6 -65.35 -35.55 -36.80
N LEU A 7 -64.13 -36.00 -36.48
CA LEU A 7 -63.67 -37.25 -35.82
C LEU A 7 -63.59 -38.56 -36.64
N PRO A 8 -62.77 -39.57 -36.23
CA PRO A 8 -61.50 -39.55 -35.46
C PRO A 8 -60.40 -40.50 -36.04
N LEU A 9 -59.13 -40.35 -35.65
CA LEU A 9 -58.12 -41.42 -35.77
C LEU A 9 -57.11 -41.26 -34.62
N ALA A 10 -57.27 -42.03 -33.54
CA ALA A 10 -56.58 -43.29 -33.27
C ALA A 10 -55.17 -43.08 -32.67
N LEU A 11 -55.10 -43.41 -31.38
CA LEU A 11 -53.93 -43.54 -30.53
C LEU A 11 -52.91 -44.49 -31.18
N ALA A 12 -51.67 -44.03 -31.38
CA ALA A 12 -50.52 -44.89 -31.55
C ALA A 12 -49.44 -44.46 -30.53
N THR A 13 -49.25 -45.35 -29.57
CA THR A 13 -48.23 -45.34 -28.53
C THR A 13 -46.82 -45.29 -29.12
N ALA A 14 -46.09 -44.21 -28.87
CA ALA A 14 -44.64 -44.20 -28.97
C ALA A 14 -44.07 -44.22 -27.54
N PHE A 15 -43.26 -45.25 -27.25
CA PHE A 15 -42.47 -45.38 -26.05
C PHE A 15 -41.62 -44.12 -25.85
N ALA A 16 -41.95 -43.32 -24.83
CA ALA A 16 -41.07 -42.28 -24.35
C ALA A 16 -39.90 -42.95 -23.63
N ILE A 17 -38.74 -43.03 -24.29
CA ILE A 17 -37.48 -43.23 -23.59
C ILE A 17 -37.25 -41.95 -22.79
N HIS A 18 -37.49 -42.03 -21.48
CA HIS A 18 -37.16 -40.98 -20.53
C HIS A 18 -35.63 -40.81 -20.53
N MET A 19 -35.12 -39.89 -21.34
CA MET A 19 -33.81 -39.32 -21.09
C MET A 19 -33.97 -38.29 -19.97
N PRO A 20 -33.20 -38.37 -18.87
CA PRO A 20 -33.31 -37.37 -17.83
C PRO A 20 -32.90 -36.02 -18.42
N ALA A 21 -33.74 -35.00 -18.23
CA ALA A 21 -33.36 -33.63 -18.53
C ALA A 21 -32.21 -33.25 -17.60
N PHE A 22 -31.04 -32.94 -18.18
CA PHE A 22 -29.87 -32.48 -17.43
C PHE A 22 -30.22 -31.21 -16.65
N SER A 23 -29.78 -31.12 -15.38
CA SER A 23 -29.87 -29.87 -14.61
C SER A 23 -29.03 -28.77 -15.27
N GLN A 24 -29.30 -27.50 -14.94
CA GLN A 24 -28.51 -26.36 -15.45
C GLN A 24 -27.01 -26.50 -15.12
N GLU A 25 -26.70 -27.08 -13.96
CA GLU A 25 -25.36 -27.47 -13.50
C GLU A 25 -24.74 -28.60 -14.36
N GLN A 26 -25.54 -29.56 -14.80
CA GLN A 26 -25.09 -30.63 -15.71
C GLN A 26 -24.98 -30.16 -17.17
N GLN A 27 -25.78 -29.17 -17.59
CA GLN A 27 -25.63 -28.50 -18.88
C GLN A 27 -24.39 -27.59 -18.90
N GLU A 28 -24.03 -26.95 -17.80
CA GLU A 28 -22.76 -26.25 -17.63
C GLU A 28 -21.56 -27.21 -17.63
N GLN A 29 -21.69 -28.41 -17.03
CA GLN A 29 -20.68 -29.48 -17.13
C GLN A 29 -20.59 -30.15 -18.51
N LEU A 30 -21.65 -30.13 -19.32
CA LEU A 30 -21.63 -30.63 -20.70
C LEU A 30 -21.18 -29.58 -21.72
N LEU A 31 -21.31 -28.29 -21.40
CA LEU A 31 -20.67 -27.18 -22.11
C LEU A 31 -19.19 -27.01 -21.72
N SER A 32 -18.74 -27.64 -20.63
CA SER A 32 -17.36 -27.62 -20.13
C SER A 32 -16.43 -28.68 -20.75
N SER A 33 -16.74 -29.24 -21.93
CA SER A 33 -15.71 -29.90 -22.73
C SER A 33 -14.76 -28.89 -23.40
N SER A 34 -14.36 -27.84 -22.66
CA SER A 34 -13.40 -26.84 -23.11
C SER A 34 -12.01 -27.47 -23.11
N LYS A 35 -11.69 -28.10 -24.24
CA LYS A 35 -10.40 -28.01 -24.96
C LYS A 35 -9.30 -27.35 -24.12
N ALA A 36 -8.63 -28.10 -23.25
CA ALA A 36 -7.36 -27.67 -22.65
C ALA A 36 -6.24 -28.37 -23.43
N VAL A 37 -5.13 -27.69 -23.70
CA VAL A 37 -3.97 -28.30 -24.36
C VAL A 37 -2.81 -28.38 -23.39
N GLU A 38 -2.33 -29.60 -23.15
CA GLU A 38 -1.08 -29.84 -22.44
C GLU A 38 0.09 -29.32 -23.29
N VAL A 39 0.91 -28.47 -22.69
CA VAL A 39 2.10 -27.89 -23.35
C VAL A 39 3.34 -28.72 -23.03
N GLY A 40 3.44 -29.17 -21.78
CA GLY A 40 4.55 -29.93 -21.22
C GLY A 40 4.84 -29.52 -19.77
N SER A 41 5.90 -30.07 -19.18
CA SER A 41 6.37 -29.63 -17.85
C SER A 41 6.89 -28.18 -17.90
N VAL A 42 6.85 -27.46 -16.79
CA VAL A 42 7.40 -26.09 -16.68
C VAL A 42 8.83 -26.02 -17.23
N GLU A 43 9.68 -26.98 -16.89
CA GLU A 43 11.05 -27.05 -17.39
C GLU A 43 11.11 -27.16 -18.92
N SER A 44 10.30 -28.04 -19.52
CA SER A 44 10.25 -28.21 -20.98
C SER A 44 9.77 -26.95 -21.70
N VAL A 45 8.81 -26.23 -21.11
CA VAL A 45 8.29 -24.98 -21.66
C VAL A 45 9.34 -23.88 -21.59
N ILE A 46 10.01 -23.72 -20.44
CA ILE A 46 11.11 -22.77 -20.27
C ILE A 46 12.22 -23.05 -21.30
N ASN A 47 12.65 -24.31 -21.43
CA ASN A 47 13.69 -24.70 -22.38
C ASN A 47 13.28 -24.41 -23.83
N GLY A 48 11.99 -24.58 -24.17
CA GLY A 48 11.44 -24.18 -25.47
C GLY A 48 11.66 -22.69 -25.77
N PHE A 49 11.33 -21.81 -24.82
CA PHE A 49 11.51 -20.37 -24.99
C PHE A 49 12.97 -19.91 -24.91
N VAL A 50 13.80 -20.55 -24.08
CA VAL A 50 15.26 -20.33 -24.06
C VAL A 50 15.85 -20.62 -25.44
N ASN A 51 15.46 -21.75 -26.06
CA ASN A 51 15.90 -22.13 -27.39
C ASN A 51 15.40 -21.15 -28.46
N GLN A 52 14.15 -20.68 -28.36
CA GLN A 52 13.63 -19.66 -29.26
C GLN A 52 14.38 -18.33 -29.15
N ASN A 53 14.71 -17.90 -27.92
CA ASN A 53 15.47 -16.68 -27.70
C ASN A 53 16.89 -16.76 -28.30
N ALA A 54 17.53 -17.93 -28.22
CA ALA A 54 18.83 -18.17 -28.84
C ALA A 54 18.76 -18.31 -30.38
N ASN A 55 17.67 -18.88 -30.91
CA ASN A 55 17.41 -19.02 -32.33
C ASN A 55 15.95 -18.65 -32.65
N PRO A 56 15.69 -17.44 -33.19
CA PRO A 56 14.34 -16.98 -33.50
C PRO A 56 13.54 -17.85 -34.49
N HIS A 57 14.21 -18.75 -35.22
CA HIS A 57 13.56 -19.73 -36.09
C HIS A 57 12.99 -20.94 -35.32
N SER A 58 13.45 -21.21 -34.10
CA SER A 58 12.96 -22.26 -33.21
C SER A 58 11.66 -21.83 -32.51
N LYS A 59 10.66 -21.44 -33.29
CA LYS A 59 9.39 -20.93 -32.79
C LYS A 59 8.64 -22.02 -32.02
N PHE A 60 8.21 -21.70 -30.80
CA PHE A 60 7.30 -22.55 -30.06
C PHE A 60 5.90 -22.42 -30.69
N VAL A 61 5.49 -23.41 -31.48
CA VAL A 61 4.20 -23.41 -32.19
C VAL A 61 3.33 -24.57 -31.71
N ARG A 62 2.08 -24.25 -31.41
CA ARG A 62 0.99 -25.19 -31.16
C ARG A 62 -0.25 -24.73 -31.91
N SER A 63 -1.18 -25.65 -32.16
CA SER A 63 -2.49 -25.32 -32.73
C SER A 63 -3.58 -25.75 -31.77
N PHE A 64 -4.57 -24.88 -31.61
CA PHE A 64 -5.72 -25.08 -30.74
C PHE A 64 -6.99 -24.77 -31.51
N ALA A 65 -7.86 -25.78 -31.71
CA ALA A 65 -9.11 -25.62 -32.45
C ALA A 65 -8.94 -24.88 -33.81
N GLY A 66 -7.82 -25.12 -34.52
CA GLY A 66 -7.50 -24.47 -35.79
C GLY A 66 -6.86 -23.08 -35.69
N THR A 67 -6.64 -22.55 -34.48
CA THR A 67 -5.90 -21.30 -34.23
C THR A 67 -4.45 -21.62 -33.86
N THR A 68 -3.48 -20.99 -34.54
CA THR A 68 -2.06 -21.09 -34.21
C THR A 68 -1.76 -20.26 -32.95
N ILE A 69 -1.21 -20.90 -31.91
CA ILE A 69 -0.76 -20.24 -30.67
C ILE A 69 0.77 -20.15 -30.64
N GLY A 70 1.34 -19.79 -31.79
CA GLY A 70 2.77 -19.62 -31.90
C GLY A 70 3.16 -18.17 -31.64
N THR A 71 4.24 -17.96 -30.90
CA THR A 71 4.64 -16.64 -30.42
C THR A 71 6.00 -16.22 -30.94
N GLU A 72 6.21 -14.91 -31.12
CA GLU A 72 7.49 -14.27 -31.38
C GLU A 72 7.89 -13.47 -30.14
N ILE A 73 9.04 -13.80 -29.54
CA ILE A 73 9.60 -13.12 -28.38
C ILE A 73 10.05 -11.70 -28.78
N LYS A 74 9.71 -10.70 -27.96
CA LYS A 74 10.21 -9.33 -28.06
C LYS A 74 11.12 -8.97 -26.89
N ASP A 75 10.72 -9.35 -25.69
CA ASP A 75 11.50 -9.21 -24.48
C ASP A 75 11.65 -10.57 -23.81
N PHE A 76 12.86 -10.86 -23.33
CA PHE A 76 13.19 -12.13 -22.68
C PHE A 76 14.07 -11.90 -21.47
N TYR A 77 13.66 -12.49 -20.35
CA TYR A 77 14.44 -12.56 -19.12
C TYR A 77 14.35 -13.97 -18.56
N TYR A 78 15.50 -14.62 -18.40
CA TYR A 78 15.61 -15.87 -17.65
C TYR A 78 16.89 -15.87 -16.81
N LYS A 79 16.73 -15.77 -15.49
CA LYS A 79 17.85 -15.74 -14.54
C LYS A 79 17.41 -16.28 -13.19
N ASP A 80 18.26 -17.06 -12.52
CA ASP A 80 18.01 -17.58 -11.17
C ASP A 80 16.64 -18.28 -11.02
N GLY A 81 16.24 -19.03 -12.05
CA GLY A 81 14.97 -19.77 -12.08
C GLY A 81 13.71 -18.90 -12.22
N LYS A 82 13.86 -17.62 -12.58
CA LYS A 82 12.78 -16.65 -12.84
C LYS A 82 12.68 -16.36 -14.33
N LEU A 83 11.47 -16.41 -14.88
CA LEU A 83 11.17 -16.16 -16.28
C LEU A 83 10.23 -14.96 -16.43
N SER A 84 10.51 -14.09 -17.38
CA SER A 84 9.54 -13.11 -17.91
C SER A 84 9.74 -12.98 -19.42
N ILE A 85 8.65 -13.12 -20.17
CA ILE A 85 8.62 -13.02 -21.63
C ILE A 85 7.48 -12.10 -22.01
N THR A 86 7.75 -11.20 -22.94
CA THR A 86 6.72 -10.45 -23.66
C THR A 86 6.95 -10.58 -25.16
N GLY A 87 5.88 -10.68 -25.94
CA GLY A 87 5.96 -10.89 -27.38
C GLY A 87 4.63 -10.71 -28.07
N ASN A 88 4.54 -11.22 -29.30
CA ASN A 88 3.34 -11.20 -30.12
C ASN A 88 3.04 -12.61 -30.64
N ALA A 89 1.85 -12.85 -31.17
CA ALA A 89 1.57 -13.98 -32.04
C ALA A 89 2.41 -13.90 -33.33
N ILE A 90 2.80 -15.05 -33.88
CA ILE A 90 3.47 -15.13 -35.18
C ILE A 90 2.55 -14.66 -36.30
N ASP A 91 1.26 -14.97 -36.20
CA ASP A 91 0.27 -14.75 -37.26
C ASP A 91 -0.52 -13.45 -37.08
N SER A 92 -0.30 -12.69 -36.00
CA SER A 92 -0.91 -11.37 -35.80
C SER A 92 0.04 -10.45 -35.05
N LYS A 93 0.36 -9.30 -35.66
CA LYS A 93 1.13 -8.23 -35.01
C LYS A 93 0.30 -7.40 -34.04
N ASN A 94 -1.04 -7.47 -34.12
CA ASN A 94 -1.97 -6.82 -33.21
C ASN A 94 -2.39 -7.83 -32.13
N SER A 95 -1.41 -8.21 -31.32
CA SER A 95 -1.56 -9.21 -30.27
C SER A 95 -0.59 -8.91 -29.14
N LEU A 96 -0.83 -9.50 -27.97
CA LEU A 96 0.08 -9.45 -26.83
C LEU A 96 0.28 -10.86 -26.29
N PHE A 97 1.53 -11.27 -26.15
CA PHE A 97 1.94 -12.46 -25.41
C PHE A 97 2.67 -12.04 -24.14
N VAL A 98 2.26 -12.60 -23.01
CA VAL A 98 2.95 -12.49 -21.71
C VAL A 98 3.10 -13.90 -21.15
N LEU A 99 4.29 -14.25 -20.66
CA LEU A 99 4.51 -15.45 -19.88
C LEU A 99 5.56 -15.18 -18.81
N LYS A 100 5.20 -15.38 -17.54
CA LYS A 100 6.04 -15.07 -16.39
C LYS A 100 5.96 -16.15 -15.32
N GLY A 101 6.96 -16.18 -14.44
CA GLY A 101 6.93 -17.02 -13.24
C GLY A 101 8.30 -17.59 -12.87
N THR A 102 8.29 -18.82 -12.36
CA THR A 102 9.46 -19.53 -11.84
C THR A 102 9.64 -20.89 -12.50
N ASN A 103 10.73 -21.58 -12.20
CA ASN A 103 10.96 -22.98 -12.56
C ASN A 103 9.94 -23.99 -11.98
N LYS A 104 8.98 -23.54 -11.15
CA LYS A 104 7.91 -24.37 -10.59
C LYS A 104 6.51 -24.01 -11.09
N LYS A 105 6.28 -22.74 -11.42
CA LYS A 105 4.95 -22.21 -11.78
C LYS A 105 5.11 -21.12 -12.82
N LEU A 106 4.42 -21.29 -13.95
CA LEU A 106 4.26 -20.29 -15.00
C LEU A 106 2.78 -19.89 -15.11
N HIS A 107 2.57 -18.60 -15.39
CA HIS A 107 1.28 -18.04 -15.76
C HIS A 107 1.47 -17.00 -16.87
N GLY A 108 0.48 -16.85 -17.73
CA GLY A 108 0.53 -15.90 -18.83
C GLY A 108 -0.66 -16.01 -19.74
N TYR A 109 -0.61 -15.30 -20.87
CA TYR A 109 -1.64 -15.34 -21.88
C TYR A 109 -1.11 -14.92 -23.25
N LEU A 110 -1.83 -15.35 -24.30
CA LEU A 110 -1.78 -14.78 -25.63
C LEU A 110 -3.15 -14.16 -25.94
N ALA A 111 -3.18 -12.86 -26.17
CA ALA A 111 -4.39 -12.13 -26.58
C ALA A 111 -4.28 -11.66 -28.03
N LEU A 112 -5.27 -12.00 -28.85
CA LEU A 112 -5.35 -11.65 -30.27
C LEU A 112 -6.42 -10.57 -30.46
N HIS A 113 -6.01 -9.30 -30.57
CA HIS A 113 -6.96 -8.18 -30.67
C HIS A 113 -7.83 -8.28 -31.93
N ASP A 114 -7.23 -8.65 -33.07
CA ASP A 114 -7.94 -8.74 -34.36
C ASP A 114 -9.13 -9.69 -34.35
N SER A 115 -9.01 -10.82 -33.62
CA SER A 115 -10.02 -11.87 -33.59
C SER A 115 -10.84 -11.89 -32.29
N LYS A 116 -10.49 -11.04 -31.32
CA LYS A 116 -11.08 -11.02 -29.97
C LYS A 116 -11.04 -12.40 -29.29
N LYS A 117 -9.92 -13.10 -29.43
CA LYS A 117 -9.62 -14.37 -28.77
C LYS A 117 -8.48 -14.22 -27.77
N ALA A 118 -8.53 -14.96 -26.69
CA ALA A 118 -7.44 -15.04 -25.72
C ALA A 118 -7.19 -16.47 -25.28
N PHE A 119 -5.94 -16.78 -24.99
CA PHE A 119 -5.48 -18.10 -24.55
C PHE A 119 -4.65 -17.93 -23.29
N GLU A 120 -5.09 -18.52 -22.18
CA GLU A 120 -4.43 -18.41 -20.87
C GLU A 120 -3.53 -19.62 -20.64
N TYR A 121 -2.33 -19.36 -20.14
CA TYR A 121 -1.33 -20.34 -19.75
C TYR A 121 -1.37 -20.49 -18.23
N THR A 122 -1.58 -21.71 -17.73
CA THR A 122 -1.62 -22.00 -16.30
C THR A 122 -0.79 -23.22 -15.96
N THR A 123 -0.16 -23.24 -14.79
CA THR A 123 0.55 -24.43 -14.28
C THR A 123 -0.29 -25.15 -13.24
N ASP A 124 -0.45 -26.46 -13.38
CA ASP A 124 -1.14 -27.28 -12.39
C ASP A 124 -0.26 -27.69 -11.21
N ALA A 125 -0.84 -28.40 -10.23
CA ALA A 125 -0.12 -28.87 -9.04
C ALA A 125 1.01 -29.88 -9.34
N LYS A 126 1.05 -30.47 -10.53
CA LYS A 126 2.09 -31.42 -10.97
C LYS A 126 3.22 -30.71 -11.73
N GLY A 127 3.15 -29.39 -11.92
CA GLY A 127 4.13 -28.63 -12.69
C GLY A 127 3.96 -28.78 -14.21
N VAL A 128 2.76 -29.12 -14.68
CA VAL A 128 2.41 -29.19 -16.11
C VAL A 128 1.75 -27.88 -16.52
N VAL A 129 2.18 -27.33 -17.65
CA VAL A 129 1.63 -26.10 -18.23
C VAL A 129 0.49 -26.47 -19.19
N TRP A 130 -0.63 -25.79 -19.01
CA TRP A 130 -1.85 -25.95 -19.79
C TRP A 130 -2.22 -24.65 -20.49
N ILE A 131 -2.80 -24.75 -21.68
CA ILE A 131 -3.41 -23.63 -22.39
C ILE A 131 -4.91 -23.82 -22.49
N ASN A 132 -5.67 -22.77 -22.12
CA ASN A 132 -7.13 -22.73 -22.23
C ASN A 132 -7.56 -21.50 -23.03
N GLU A 133 -8.52 -21.64 -23.95
CA GLU A 133 -9.18 -20.47 -24.56
C GLU A 133 -10.09 -19.81 -23.53
N VAL A 134 -9.93 -18.50 -23.33
CA VAL A 134 -10.70 -17.69 -22.38
C VAL A 134 -11.37 -16.52 -23.10
N LYS A 135 -12.38 -15.93 -22.48
CA LYS A 135 -12.99 -14.70 -23.00
C LYS A 135 -11.91 -13.62 -23.10
N PHE A 136 -11.88 -12.89 -24.21
CA PHE A 136 -10.92 -11.79 -24.39
C PHE A 136 -11.06 -10.71 -23.31
N THR A 137 -12.30 -10.44 -22.86
CA THR A 137 -12.60 -9.51 -21.77
C THR A 137 -12.07 -9.96 -20.40
N LYS A 138 -11.65 -11.24 -20.25
CA LYS A 138 -10.92 -11.69 -19.05
C LYS A 138 -9.53 -11.05 -18.98
N ILE A 139 -8.89 -10.83 -20.14
CA ILE A 139 -7.54 -10.23 -20.21
C ILE A 139 -7.60 -8.72 -20.31
N TYR A 140 -8.63 -8.20 -20.97
CA TYR A 140 -8.87 -6.77 -21.15
C TYR A 140 -10.32 -6.42 -20.77
N PRO A 141 -10.63 -6.26 -19.47
CA PRO A 141 -11.98 -5.95 -19.00
C PRO A 141 -12.53 -4.66 -19.63
N ASP A 142 -11.70 -3.62 -19.71
CA ASP A 142 -12.08 -2.27 -20.14
C ASP A 142 -11.99 -1.99 -21.65
N LEU A 143 -11.55 -2.96 -22.45
CA LEU A 143 -11.27 -2.70 -23.86
C LEU A 143 -12.56 -2.69 -24.71
N ASP A 144 -13.21 -1.53 -24.76
CA ASP A 144 -14.28 -1.20 -25.70
C ASP A 144 -13.74 -0.50 -26.96
N GLU A 145 -13.53 -1.27 -28.03
CA GLU A 145 -13.08 -0.72 -29.32
C GLU A 145 -14.14 0.11 -30.05
N ALA A 146 -15.43 -0.02 -29.71
CA ALA A 146 -16.48 0.80 -30.30
C ALA A 146 -16.42 2.24 -29.75
N PHE A 147 -16.11 2.40 -28.46
CA PHE A 147 -15.85 3.71 -27.83
C PHE A 147 -14.64 4.42 -28.46
N ILE A 148 -13.57 3.68 -28.79
CA ILE A 148 -12.38 4.20 -29.48
C ILE A 148 -12.74 4.78 -30.86
N LYS A 149 -13.63 4.12 -31.60
CA LYS A 149 -14.05 4.54 -32.96
C LYS A 149 -15.09 5.67 -32.96
N SER A 150 -15.97 5.77 -31.97
CA SER A 150 -17.03 6.79 -31.94
C SER A 150 -16.57 8.15 -31.40
N ASN A 151 -15.50 8.18 -30.59
CA ASN A 151 -15.07 9.39 -29.87
C ASN A 151 -13.67 9.88 -30.28
N THR A 152 -13.14 9.55 -31.46
CA THR A 152 -11.86 10.11 -31.94
C THR A 152 -12.01 11.62 -32.18
N PRO A 153 -11.54 12.53 -31.30
CA PRO A 153 -11.68 13.96 -31.51
C PRO A 153 -10.54 14.45 -32.43
N PRO A 154 -10.66 15.64 -33.03
CA PRO A 154 -9.60 16.21 -33.85
C PRO A 154 -8.28 16.32 -33.06
N LYS A 155 -7.16 16.03 -33.71
CA LYS A 155 -5.77 15.98 -33.17
C LYS A 155 -5.28 17.25 -32.44
N ASN A 156 -6.05 18.34 -32.46
CA ASN A 156 -5.68 19.63 -31.88
C ASN A 156 -6.77 20.08 -30.89
N LEU A 157 -6.80 19.49 -29.70
CA LEU A 157 -7.60 20.03 -28.60
C LEU A 157 -6.76 21.09 -27.86
N LEU A 158 -7.29 22.32 -27.90
CA LEU A 158 -6.81 23.47 -27.12
C LEU A 158 -6.93 23.18 -25.62
N ALA A 159 -6.14 23.91 -24.82
CA ALA A 159 -6.04 23.78 -23.37
C ALA A 159 -7.40 23.49 -22.70
N VAL A 160 -7.49 22.35 -22.02
CA VAL A 160 -8.69 21.97 -21.27
C VAL A 160 -8.71 22.83 -20.00
N ALA A 161 -9.84 23.47 -19.71
CA ALA A 161 -10.00 24.26 -18.50
C ALA A 161 -9.92 23.32 -17.28
N HIS A 162 -8.95 23.55 -16.39
CA HIS A 162 -8.74 22.73 -15.20
C HIS A 162 -8.55 23.61 -13.95
N PRO A 163 -9.64 23.99 -13.27
CA PRO A 163 -9.53 24.22 -11.82
C PRO A 163 -10.83 23.92 -11.03
N THR A 164 -11.43 22.72 -11.14
CA THR A 164 -12.47 22.28 -10.19
C THR A 164 -11.90 21.19 -9.29
N TYR A 165 -11.31 21.59 -8.16
CA TYR A 165 -10.83 20.65 -7.16
C TYR A 165 -11.99 19.87 -6.53
N SER A 166 -11.77 18.59 -6.24
CA SER A 166 -12.74 17.78 -5.50
C SER A 166 -12.98 18.38 -4.11
N ALA A 167 -14.12 18.10 -3.50
CA ALA A 167 -14.40 18.60 -2.16
C ALA A 167 -13.31 18.16 -1.17
N MET A 168 -12.80 16.93 -1.32
CA MET A 168 -11.68 16.41 -0.54
C MET A 168 -10.39 17.21 -0.80
N ALA A 169 -10.04 17.48 -2.05
CA ALA A 169 -8.84 18.22 -2.42
C ALA A 169 -8.80 19.65 -1.84
N GLN A 170 -9.96 20.27 -1.63
CA GLN A 170 -10.05 21.60 -1.00
C GLN A 170 -9.78 21.57 0.51
N ARG A 171 -9.78 20.38 1.15
CA ARG A 171 -9.71 20.20 2.60
C ARG A 171 -8.40 19.63 3.12
N GLN A 172 -7.57 19.01 2.29
CA GLN A 172 -6.43 18.21 2.74
C GLN A 172 -5.08 18.81 2.41
N ALA A 173 -4.12 18.64 3.33
CA ALA A 173 -2.71 18.81 3.04
C ALA A 173 -2.20 17.51 2.37
N PRO A 174 -1.43 17.54 1.27
CA PRO A 174 -1.04 16.33 0.56
C PRO A 174 -0.02 15.47 1.33
N HIS A 175 0.02 14.16 1.03
CA HIS A 175 0.93 13.12 1.58
C HIS A 175 2.41 13.51 1.62
N ILE A 176 2.87 14.30 0.64
CA ILE A 176 4.26 14.77 0.52
C ILE A 176 4.35 16.29 0.70
N GLY A 177 3.37 16.85 1.44
CA GLY A 177 3.21 18.28 1.57
C GLY A 177 2.75 18.94 0.26
N PRO A 178 2.62 20.28 0.26
CA PRO A 178 2.26 21.01 -0.95
C PRO A 178 3.27 20.75 -2.06
N TYR A 179 2.85 20.89 -3.32
CA TYR A 179 3.79 20.87 -4.45
C TYR A 179 4.83 21.99 -4.28
N ASN A 180 6.10 21.64 -4.10
CA ASN A 180 7.21 22.57 -3.87
C ASN A 180 8.07 22.77 -5.12
N ASN A 181 7.45 22.76 -6.29
CA ASN A 181 8.12 22.89 -7.59
C ASN A 181 9.08 21.72 -7.91
N GLU A 182 8.77 20.51 -7.43
CA GLU A 182 9.53 19.31 -7.74
C GLU A 182 9.55 19.04 -9.25
N ASP A 183 10.63 18.40 -9.71
CA ASP A 183 10.72 17.88 -11.08
C ASP A 183 9.80 16.67 -11.24
N VAL A 184 8.63 16.90 -11.82
CA VAL A 184 7.58 15.89 -12.02
C VAL A 184 7.96 14.75 -12.98
N THR A 185 9.17 14.80 -13.55
CA THR A 185 9.76 13.68 -14.32
C THR A 185 10.63 12.77 -13.46
N LYS A 186 10.81 13.07 -12.17
CA LYS A 186 11.73 12.36 -11.27
C LYS A 186 11.12 11.99 -9.92
N LEU A 187 9.80 11.90 -9.84
CA LEU A 187 9.09 11.56 -8.61
C LEU A 187 9.30 10.08 -8.27
N GLU A 188 9.42 9.77 -6.98
CA GLU A 188 9.63 8.43 -6.44
C GLU A 188 8.96 8.32 -5.07
N SER A 189 8.08 7.34 -4.87
CA SER A 189 7.31 7.22 -3.63
C SER A 189 8.09 6.48 -2.55
N LYS A 190 8.93 5.53 -2.97
CA LYS A 190 9.80 4.72 -2.11
C LYS A 190 11.16 4.49 -2.78
N PRO A 191 12.00 5.54 -2.88
CA PRO A 191 13.34 5.42 -3.47
C PRO A 191 14.13 4.24 -2.90
N GLY A 192 14.79 3.49 -3.77
CA GLY A 192 15.59 2.31 -3.38
C GLY A 192 14.80 0.99 -3.26
N SER A 193 13.47 0.99 -3.38
CA SER A 193 12.74 -0.27 -3.50
C SER A 193 13.11 -1.02 -4.79
N PRO A 194 13.31 -2.35 -4.74
CA PRO A 194 13.50 -3.16 -5.95
C PRO A 194 12.19 -3.46 -6.70
N TYR A 195 11.03 -3.10 -6.15
CA TYR A 195 9.75 -3.17 -6.85
C TYR A 195 9.37 -1.78 -7.33
N VAL A 196 9.13 -1.63 -8.63
CA VAL A 196 8.97 -0.33 -9.27
C VAL A 196 7.78 -0.34 -10.20
N PHE A 197 6.87 0.62 -10.04
CA PHE A 197 5.82 0.86 -11.02
C PHE A 197 6.09 2.19 -11.73
N TYR A 198 6.24 2.14 -13.05
CA TYR A 198 6.60 3.31 -13.84
C TYR A 198 5.36 3.97 -14.47
N LEU A 199 5.12 5.21 -14.07
CA LEU A 199 4.18 6.11 -14.74
C LEU A 199 4.90 6.78 -15.90
N ASN A 200 4.75 6.21 -17.11
CA ASN A 200 5.42 6.76 -18.29
C ASN A 200 4.66 7.99 -18.80
N THR A 201 5.12 9.17 -18.38
CA THR A 201 4.53 10.47 -18.74
C THR A 201 5.13 11.07 -20.02
N THR A 202 6.05 10.38 -20.69
CA THR A 202 6.88 10.97 -21.75
C THR A 202 6.05 11.57 -22.90
N ALA A 203 4.94 10.92 -23.28
CA ALA A 203 4.10 11.40 -24.38
C ALA A 203 3.27 12.65 -24.02
N VAL A 204 3.10 12.97 -22.74
CA VAL A 204 2.31 14.11 -22.25
C VAL A 204 3.19 15.25 -21.72
N MET A 205 4.49 15.20 -21.99
CA MET A 205 5.49 16.15 -21.51
C MET A 205 6.33 16.70 -22.68
N ASN A 206 6.73 17.96 -22.59
CA ASN A 206 7.84 18.53 -23.37
C ASN A 206 8.98 18.89 -22.42
N GLY A 207 10.00 18.03 -22.35
CA GLY A 207 11.00 18.07 -21.29
C GLY A 207 10.34 17.87 -19.92
N SER A 208 10.48 18.83 -19.01
CA SER A 208 9.82 18.82 -17.70
C SER A 208 8.50 19.61 -17.66
N THR A 209 8.01 20.10 -18.80
CA THR A 209 6.78 20.90 -18.88
C THR A 209 5.62 20.04 -19.38
N PRO A 210 4.53 19.87 -18.62
CA PRO A 210 3.37 19.12 -19.10
C PRO A 210 2.66 19.83 -20.26
N LEU A 211 2.04 19.05 -21.15
CA LEU A 211 1.32 19.54 -22.31
C LEU A 211 -0.13 19.91 -21.99
N ASN A 212 -0.81 20.56 -22.95
CA ASN A 212 -2.27 20.81 -22.95
C ASN A 212 -2.83 21.61 -21.76
N GLY A 213 -2.03 22.46 -21.12
CA GLY A 213 -2.47 23.25 -19.97
C GLY A 213 -2.49 22.48 -18.65
N VAL A 214 -2.00 21.24 -18.62
CA VAL A 214 -1.76 20.51 -17.37
C VAL A 214 -0.61 21.18 -16.62
N THR A 215 -0.79 21.45 -15.33
CA THR A 215 0.28 22.03 -14.49
C THR A 215 1.18 20.93 -13.91
N LYS A 216 2.36 21.32 -13.45
CA LYS A 216 3.21 20.37 -12.71
C LYS A 216 2.55 19.90 -11.41
N GLU A 217 1.82 20.78 -10.72
CA GLU A 217 1.04 20.41 -9.55
C GLU A 217 -0.02 19.33 -9.87
N ASN A 218 -0.69 19.43 -11.03
CA ASN A 218 -1.63 18.40 -11.47
C ASN A 218 -0.92 17.06 -11.67
N MET A 219 0.25 17.05 -12.34
CA MET A 219 1.04 15.83 -12.53
C MET A 219 1.54 15.24 -11.21
N PHE A 220 1.97 16.10 -10.28
CA PHE A 220 2.38 15.70 -8.94
C PHE A 220 1.23 15.03 -8.18
N ARG A 221 0.02 15.58 -8.26
CA ARG A 221 -1.17 15.02 -7.59
C ARG A 221 -1.67 13.73 -8.22
N VAL A 222 -1.53 13.56 -9.54
CA VAL A 222 -1.76 12.25 -10.19
C VAL A 222 -0.81 11.20 -9.62
N TRP A 223 0.48 11.53 -9.56
CA TRP A 223 1.49 10.62 -9.00
C TRP A 223 1.24 10.33 -7.51
N GLN A 224 0.86 11.33 -6.70
CA GLN A 224 0.48 11.14 -5.30
C GLN A 224 -0.70 10.19 -5.17
N SER A 225 -1.76 10.41 -5.95
CA SER A 225 -2.96 9.57 -5.95
C SER A 225 -2.63 8.09 -6.16
N VAL A 226 -1.79 7.78 -7.14
CA VAL A 226 -1.33 6.41 -7.37
C VAL A 226 -0.45 5.92 -6.22
N SER A 227 0.50 6.74 -5.78
CA SER A 227 1.44 6.38 -4.71
C SER A 227 0.73 6.04 -3.40
N ASP A 228 -0.35 6.74 -3.08
CA ASP A 228 -1.13 6.53 -1.88
C ASP A 228 -1.86 5.18 -1.92
N GLN A 229 -2.47 4.80 -3.05
CA GLN A 229 -3.20 3.52 -3.19
C GLN A 229 -2.30 2.27 -3.12
N TYR A 230 -0.98 2.43 -3.18
CA TYR A 230 0.01 1.36 -3.09
C TYR A 230 1.03 1.59 -1.97
N SER A 231 0.79 2.57 -1.08
CA SER A 231 1.77 3.00 -0.07
C SER A 231 2.11 1.89 0.93
N PHE A 232 1.17 0.98 1.16
CA PHE A 232 1.29 -0.18 2.05
C PHE A 232 2.16 -1.31 1.48
N LEU A 233 2.60 -1.22 0.22
CA LEU A 233 3.53 -2.16 -0.41
C LEU A 233 4.95 -1.60 -0.42
N LYS A 234 5.95 -2.49 -0.57
CA LYS A 234 7.32 -2.11 -0.95
C LYS A 234 7.37 -1.70 -2.43
N LEU A 235 6.42 -0.92 -2.93
CA LEU A 235 6.35 -0.51 -4.33
C LEU A 235 6.79 0.95 -4.47
N ASN A 236 7.80 1.21 -5.29
CA ASN A 236 8.17 2.55 -5.69
C ASN A 236 7.36 2.94 -6.93
N VAL A 237 6.35 3.78 -6.75
CA VAL A 237 5.64 4.42 -7.86
C VAL A 237 6.49 5.59 -8.31
N THR A 238 6.92 5.59 -9.57
CA THR A 238 7.88 6.56 -10.08
C THR A 238 7.53 7.11 -11.45
N THR A 239 7.87 8.37 -11.69
CA THR A 239 7.94 8.96 -13.04
C THR A 239 9.37 8.98 -13.59
N ASN A 240 10.34 8.52 -12.81
CA ASN A 240 11.76 8.51 -13.17
C ASN A 240 12.10 7.30 -14.03
N ARG A 241 12.31 7.53 -15.33
CA ARG A 241 12.61 6.46 -16.29
C ARG A 241 13.86 5.65 -15.93
N ALA A 242 14.90 6.32 -15.41
CA ALA A 242 16.16 5.64 -15.09
C ALA A 242 15.99 4.63 -13.94
N VAL A 243 15.11 4.93 -12.97
CA VAL A 243 14.79 4.04 -11.85
C VAL A 243 14.09 2.78 -12.36
N TYR A 244 13.12 2.94 -13.26
CA TYR A 244 12.44 1.82 -13.90
C TYR A 244 13.39 0.95 -14.73
N ASP A 245 14.20 1.56 -15.61
CA ASP A 245 15.13 0.82 -16.46
C ASP A 245 16.14 0.00 -15.63
N ALA A 246 16.64 0.57 -14.52
CA ALA A 246 17.53 -0.13 -13.59
C ALA A 246 16.85 -1.31 -12.89
N ALA A 247 15.62 -1.12 -12.37
CA ALA A 247 14.86 -2.19 -11.72
C ALA A 247 14.50 -3.31 -12.70
N ARG A 248 14.08 -2.95 -13.92
CA ARG A 248 13.74 -3.90 -14.99
C ARG A 248 14.96 -4.72 -15.39
N ALA A 249 16.12 -4.09 -15.57
CA ALA A 249 17.36 -4.80 -15.90
C ALA A 249 17.77 -5.78 -14.79
N ALA A 250 17.51 -5.46 -13.52
CA ALA A 250 17.79 -6.36 -12.41
C ALA A 250 16.83 -7.55 -12.36
N ASN A 251 15.52 -7.30 -12.38
CA ASN A 251 14.48 -8.32 -12.37
C ASN A 251 13.13 -7.75 -12.86
N PRO A 252 12.71 -8.00 -14.11
CA PRO A 252 11.47 -7.47 -14.65
C PRO A 252 10.22 -7.99 -13.93
N LEU A 253 10.30 -9.14 -13.23
CA LEU A 253 9.20 -9.65 -12.39
C LEU A 253 8.82 -8.72 -11.23
N ARG A 254 9.59 -7.65 -11.00
CA ARG A 254 9.32 -6.64 -9.97
C ARG A 254 8.93 -5.29 -10.54
N THR A 255 8.64 -5.23 -11.85
CA THR A 255 8.36 -3.98 -12.53
C THR A 255 7.04 -3.99 -13.27
N GLY A 256 6.35 -2.86 -13.27
CA GLY A 256 5.19 -2.59 -14.12
C GLY A 256 5.31 -1.24 -14.80
N ILE A 257 4.51 -1.00 -15.83
CA ILE A 257 4.56 0.24 -16.60
C ILE A 257 3.18 0.59 -17.15
N ILE A 258 2.76 1.84 -16.97
CA ILE A 258 1.57 2.37 -17.63
C ILE A 258 1.93 3.58 -18.47
N ASN A 259 1.45 3.62 -19.72
CA ASN A 259 1.76 4.68 -20.68
C ASN A 259 0.68 5.75 -20.67
N PHE A 260 1.04 6.96 -20.26
CA PHE A 260 0.21 8.13 -20.50
C PHE A 260 0.27 8.45 -21.99
N VAL A 261 -0.89 8.66 -22.62
CA VAL A 261 -0.97 9.02 -24.04
C VAL A 261 -1.59 10.40 -24.21
N ASN A 262 -1.09 11.15 -25.20
CA ASN A 262 -1.57 12.49 -25.49
C ASN A 262 -2.80 12.47 -26.42
N GLN A 263 -3.81 11.71 -26.01
CA GLN A 263 -5.05 11.52 -26.75
C GLN A 263 -6.18 11.15 -25.79
N ASP A 264 -7.40 11.41 -26.21
CA ASP A 264 -8.60 11.15 -25.43
C ASP A 264 -9.10 9.74 -25.74
N GLY A 265 -9.69 9.09 -24.74
CA GLY A 265 -10.18 7.73 -24.89
C GLY A 265 -10.49 7.09 -23.54
N ARG A 266 -10.75 5.77 -23.59
CA ARG A 266 -10.95 4.95 -22.40
C ARG A 266 -9.63 4.26 -22.06
N SER A 267 -9.14 4.49 -20.85
CA SER A 267 -7.98 3.78 -20.30
C SER A 267 -8.26 2.29 -20.21
N PHE A 268 -7.19 1.51 -20.32
CA PHE A 268 -7.26 0.07 -20.15
C PHE A 268 -5.87 -0.47 -19.82
N ALA A 269 -5.83 -1.59 -19.10
CA ALA A 269 -4.62 -2.35 -18.84
C ALA A 269 -4.86 -3.85 -19.03
N PRO A 270 -3.85 -4.58 -19.56
CA PRO A 270 -3.91 -6.02 -19.59
C PRO A 270 -3.76 -6.62 -18.19
N ILE A 271 -4.60 -7.60 -17.86
CA ILE A 271 -4.53 -8.27 -16.55
C ILE A 271 -3.19 -8.99 -16.35
N HIS A 272 -2.67 -9.06 -15.13
CA HIS A 272 -1.42 -9.77 -14.80
C HIS A 272 -0.19 -9.32 -15.61
N ALA A 273 -0.15 -8.06 -16.07
CA ALA A 273 0.97 -7.51 -16.82
C ALA A 273 2.15 -7.06 -15.94
N PHE A 274 1.94 -6.82 -14.64
CA PHE A 274 3.03 -6.57 -13.70
C PHE A 274 4.02 -7.73 -13.75
N GLY A 275 5.32 -7.43 -13.68
CA GLY A 275 6.34 -8.44 -13.85
C GLY A 275 6.72 -8.73 -15.31
N SER A 276 6.16 -7.99 -16.27
CA SER A 276 6.43 -8.08 -17.70
C SER A 276 6.76 -6.71 -18.30
N THR A 277 6.88 -6.65 -19.62
CA THR A 277 7.12 -5.40 -20.36
C THR A 277 5.87 -4.89 -21.07
N ALA A 278 4.78 -5.66 -20.98
CA ALA A 278 3.46 -5.21 -21.37
C ALA A 278 3.06 -4.01 -20.51
N ALA A 279 2.38 -3.07 -21.13
CA ALA A 279 2.01 -1.82 -20.48
C ALA A 279 0.52 -1.55 -20.61
N GLY A 280 -0.07 -0.99 -19.55
CA GLY A 280 -1.37 -0.33 -19.64
C GLY A 280 -1.30 0.95 -20.48
N THR A 281 -2.47 1.44 -20.87
CA THR A 281 -2.64 2.72 -21.57
C THR A 281 -3.56 3.63 -20.77
N LEU A 282 -3.06 4.80 -20.43
CA LEU A 282 -3.78 5.83 -19.71
C LEU A 282 -4.08 7.01 -20.65
N TYR A 283 -5.34 7.15 -21.03
CA TYR A 283 -5.80 8.24 -21.89
C TYR A 283 -6.01 9.53 -21.09
N ARG A 284 -5.98 10.66 -21.80
CA ARG A 284 -6.46 11.93 -21.23
C ARG A 284 -7.96 11.82 -20.99
N ASN A 285 -8.40 12.35 -19.86
CA ASN A 285 -9.81 12.49 -19.56
C ASN A 285 -10.23 13.95 -19.78
N PRO A 286 -10.83 14.33 -20.93
CA PRO A 286 -10.92 15.72 -21.35
C PRO A 286 -12.24 16.38 -20.97
N SER A 287 -13.21 15.61 -20.49
CA SER A 287 -14.62 16.02 -20.49
C SER A 287 -15.28 16.06 -19.12
N SER A 288 -14.60 15.66 -18.05
CA SER A 288 -15.29 15.47 -16.77
C SER A 288 -15.45 16.77 -15.97
N GLY A 289 -14.64 17.80 -16.21
CA GLY A 289 -14.71 19.05 -15.43
C GLY A 289 -14.34 18.88 -13.96
N TRP A 290 -13.68 17.76 -13.62
CA TRP A 290 -13.24 17.43 -12.27
C TRP A 290 -11.72 17.58 -12.11
N ASP A 291 -11.28 17.47 -10.86
CA ASP A 291 -9.91 17.53 -10.42
C ASP A 291 -9.02 16.54 -11.18
N TYR A 292 -8.09 17.07 -11.98
CA TYR A 292 -7.18 16.28 -12.81
C TYR A 292 -6.35 15.30 -11.98
N GLY A 293 -5.89 15.73 -10.80
CA GLY A 293 -5.08 14.92 -9.89
C GLY A 293 -5.85 13.71 -9.39
N TYR A 294 -7.10 13.93 -8.94
CA TYR A 294 -7.98 12.86 -8.49
C TYR A 294 -8.43 11.93 -9.64
N GLY A 295 -8.96 12.50 -10.73
CA GLY A 295 -9.54 11.71 -11.81
C GLY A 295 -8.52 10.81 -12.49
N ILE A 296 -7.46 11.39 -13.06
CA ILE A 296 -6.40 10.62 -13.74
C ILE A 296 -5.62 9.76 -12.74
N GLY A 297 -5.43 10.24 -11.51
CA GLY A 297 -4.77 9.47 -10.45
C GLY A 297 -5.51 8.19 -10.07
N MET A 298 -6.83 8.28 -9.85
CA MET A 298 -7.66 7.10 -9.57
C MET A 298 -7.82 6.19 -10.77
N THR A 299 -7.94 6.73 -11.99
CA THR A 299 -7.91 5.90 -13.20
C THR A 299 -6.59 5.13 -13.27
N ALA A 300 -5.45 5.80 -13.07
CA ALA A 300 -4.17 5.12 -13.07
C ALA A 300 -4.08 4.04 -11.99
N ALA A 301 -4.53 4.30 -10.75
CA ALA A 301 -4.56 3.28 -9.70
C ALA A 301 -5.44 2.07 -10.09
N HIS A 302 -6.60 2.30 -10.70
CA HIS A 302 -7.49 1.25 -11.19
C HIS A 302 -6.83 0.38 -12.27
N GLU A 303 -6.24 1.01 -13.30
CA GLU A 303 -5.57 0.28 -14.38
C GLU A 303 -4.34 -0.51 -13.88
N ILE A 304 -3.62 0.05 -12.90
CA ILE A 304 -2.52 -0.66 -12.26
C ILE A 304 -3.04 -1.89 -11.49
N GLY A 305 -4.24 -1.80 -10.91
CA GLY A 305 -4.95 -2.95 -10.32
C GLY A 305 -5.16 -4.09 -11.31
N HIS A 306 -5.53 -3.79 -12.55
CA HIS A 306 -5.56 -4.79 -13.63
C HIS A 306 -4.17 -5.36 -13.91
N GLU A 307 -3.13 -4.54 -14.07
CA GLU A 307 -1.78 -5.06 -14.28
C GLU A 307 -1.32 -5.96 -13.11
N MET A 308 -1.82 -5.71 -11.90
CA MET A 308 -1.62 -6.53 -10.71
C MET A 308 -2.54 -7.77 -10.63
N GLY A 309 -3.49 -7.96 -11.54
CA GLY A 309 -4.28 -9.19 -11.64
C GLY A 309 -5.75 -9.10 -11.21
N MET A 310 -6.27 -7.91 -10.93
CA MET A 310 -7.64 -7.74 -10.43
C MET A 310 -8.66 -7.58 -11.56
N ASN A 311 -9.88 -8.04 -11.35
CA ASN A 311 -11.05 -7.69 -12.16
C ASN A 311 -11.88 -6.58 -11.49
N HIS A 312 -12.89 -6.06 -12.18
CA HIS A 312 -13.75 -5.03 -11.61
C HIS A 312 -14.55 -5.54 -10.40
N ASP A 313 -14.73 -4.65 -9.43
CA ASP A 313 -15.69 -4.80 -8.36
C ASP A 313 -17.08 -4.46 -8.90
N HIS A 314 -17.92 -5.49 -9.05
CA HIS A 314 -19.27 -5.39 -9.58
C HIS A 314 -20.31 -5.41 -8.46
N GLY A 315 -21.41 -4.68 -8.65
CA GLY A 315 -22.56 -4.79 -7.76
C GLY A 315 -23.60 -3.67 -7.93
N GLY A 316 -24.74 -3.84 -7.26
CA GLY A 316 -25.84 -2.88 -7.24
C GLY A 316 -26.69 -2.94 -8.52
N THR A 317 -27.38 -1.84 -8.84
CA THR A 317 -28.15 -1.68 -10.08
C THR A 317 -27.33 -1.06 -11.22
N GLY A 318 -26.03 -0.78 -10.99
CA GLY A 318 -25.20 0.21 -11.70
C GLY A 318 -24.30 -0.29 -12.83
N GLY A 319 -24.55 -1.46 -13.43
CA GLY A 319 -23.80 -1.92 -14.61
C GLY A 319 -22.42 -2.53 -14.28
N GLU A 320 -21.39 -2.17 -15.06
CA GLU A 320 -20.03 -2.76 -15.05
C GLU A 320 -19.29 -2.58 -13.71
N TYR A 321 -19.62 -1.54 -12.94
CA TYR A 321 -18.89 -1.20 -11.71
C TYR A 321 -19.84 -0.99 -10.54
N PHE A 322 -19.40 -1.36 -9.34
CA PHE A 322 -20.07 -1.00 -8.11
C PHE A 322 -19.88 0.49 -7.79
N GLU A 323 -20.98 1.19 -7.50
CA GLU A 323 -20.99 2.66 -7.27
C GLU A 323 -20.49 3.09 -5.88
N GLY A 324 -20.23 2.13 -4.99
CA GLY A 324 -19.92 2.42 -3.59
C GLY A 324 -21.17 2.68 -2.74
N ILE A 325 -20.94 3.12 -1.50
CA ILE A 325 -21.98 3.35 -0.50
C ILE A 325 -21.87 4.80 0.01
N ALA A 326 -22.68 5.69 -0.56
CA ALA A 326 -22.62 7.13 -0.31
C ALA A 326 -22.80 7.50 1.18
N ALA A 327 -23.58 6.74 1.94
CA ALA A 327 -23.79 6.95 3.38
C ALA A 327 -22.47 6.89 4.17
N TYR A 328 -21.50 6.10 3.69
CA TYR A 328 -20.17 5.97 4.27
C TYR A 328 -19.09 6.64 3.42
N GLN A 329 -19.46 7.34 2.34
CA GLN A 329 -18.50 7.92 1.38
C GLN A 329 -17.40 6.93 0.96
N TRP A 330 -17.77 5.65 0.82
CA TRP A 330 -16.84 4.55 0.58
C TRP A 330 -17.12 3.88 -0.75
N GLY A 331 -16.09 3.38 -1.43
CA GLY A 331 -16.21 2.48 -2.56
C GLY A 331 -14.89 1.75 -2.86
N PRO A 332 -14.92 0.64 -3.62
CA PRO A 332 -13.70 -0.05 -3.98
C PRO A 332 -12.96 0.64 -5.14
N ILE A 333 -11.62 0.51 -5.18
CA ILE A 333 -10.78 1.07 -6.26
C ILE A 333 -11.12 0.42 -7.60
N MET A 334 -11.38 -0.88 -7.63
CA MET A 334 -11.81 -1.62 -8.83
C MET A 334 -13.30 -1.40 -9.17
N GLY A 335 -14.00 -0.51 -8.46
CA GLY A 335 -15.36 -0.08 -8.75
C GLY A 335 -15.43 1.31 -9.40
N ASN A 336 -16.59 1.95 -9.30
CA ASN A 336 -16.84 3.26 -9.89
C ASN A 336 -16.40 4.38 -8.94
N TYR A 337 -15.10 4.67 -8.93
CA TYR A 337 -14.56 5.74 -8.11
C TYR A 337 -15.12 7.13 -8.48
N TRP A 338 -15.63 7.35 -9.70
CA TRP A 338 -16.16 8.66 -10.11
C TRP A 338 -17.28 9.20 -9.22
N MET A 339 -18.08 8.31 -8.62
CA MET A 339 -19.18 8.68 -7.73
C MET A 339 -18.70 9.43 -6.48
N GLY A 340 -17.46 9.18 -6.05
CA GLY A 340 -16.90 9.82 -4.86
C GLY A 340 -16.26 11.18 -5.09
N GLY A 341 -16.16 11.69 -6.32
CA GLY A 341 -15.53 13.00 -6.58
C GLY A 341 -16.20 14.20 -5.88
N SER A 342 -17.46 14.03 -5.47
CA SER A 342 -18.22 15.01 -4.68
C SER A 342 -18.12 14.80 -3.16
N TRP A 343 -17.59 13.66 -2.72
CA TRP A 343 -17.43 13.33 -1.32
C TRP A 343 -16.24 14.04 -0.72
N ALA A 344 -16.44 14.49 0.50
CA ALA A 344 -15.53 15.40 1.13
C ALA A 344 -14.52 14.64 2.04
N ASN A 345 -14.86 13.39 2.40
CA ASN A 345 -14.01 12.42 3.10
C ASN A 345 -14.12 11.04 2.43
N GLN A 346 -13.99 11.02 1.10
CA GLN A 346 -14.00 9.78 0.33
C GLN A 346 -12.99 8.76 0.87
N LEU A 347 -13.39 7.50 0.89
CA LEU A 347 -12.56 6.36 1.25
C LEU A 347 -12.62 5.35 0.11
N PHE A 348 -11.54 5.26 -0.65
CA PHE A 348 -11.39 4.22 -1.67
C PHE A 348 -10.43 3.17 -1.15
N THR A 349 -10.82 1.90 -1.24
CA THR A 349 -10.01 0.79 -0.71
C THR A 349 -9.94 -0.35 -1.71
N TRP A 350 -9.00 -1.27 -1.51
CA TRP A 350 -9.06 -2.58 -2.15
C TRP A 350 -10.17 -3.41 -1.51
N SER A 351 -10.65 -4.41 -2.24
CA SER A 351 -11.87 -5.15 -1.93
C SER A 351 -11.61 -6.64 -1.78
N LYS A 352 -12.52 -7.30 -1.07
CA LYS A 352 -12.73 -8.75 -1.19
C LYS A 352 -14.19 -9.14 -1.39
N GLY A 353 -14.97 -8.21 -1.94
CA GLY A 353 -16.40 -8.42 -2.23
C GLY A 353 -17.28 -8.57 -0.99
N GLU A 354 -17.01 -7.87 0.11
CA GLU A 354 -17.77 -8.05 1.37
C GLU A 354 -19.15 -7.39 1.38
N TYR A 355 -19.37 -6.45 0.46
CA TYR A 355 -20.61 -5.68 0.35
C TYR A 355 -21.75 -6.52 -0.20
N ASN A 356 -22.98 -6.21 0.21
CA ASN A 356 -24.15 -7.08 0.02
C ASN A 356 -24.49 -7.40 -1.46
N THR A 357 -24.08 -6.55 -2.41
CA THR A 357 -24.36 -6.71 -3.83
C THR A 357 -23.14 -7.15 -4.64
N ALA A 358 -22.04 -7.52 -4.00
CA ALA A 358 -20.84 -7.96 -4.68
C ALA A 358 -21.13 -9.20 -5.55
N THR A 359 -20.64 -9.20 -6.78
CA THR A 359 -20.61 -10.39 -7.63
C THR A 359 -19.19 -10.83 -8.00
N ASN A 360 -18.18 -10.03 -7.62
CA ASN A 360 -16.78 -10.39 -7.62
C ASN A 360 -16.31 -10.52 -6.16
N PHE A 361 -15.52 -11.57 -5.87
CA PHE A 361 -15.04 -11.92 -4.53
C PHE A 361 -13.52 -12.18 -4.52
N GLU A 362 -12.81 -11.61 -5.48
CA GLU A 362 -11.34 -11.60 -5.51
C GLU A 362 -10.78 -10.97 -4.24
N ASP A 363 -9.72 -11.56 -3.66
CA ASP A 363 -8.99 -10.96 -2.55
C ASP A 363 -7.84 -10.12 -3.12
N ASP A 364 -8.12 -8.84 -3.35
CA ASP A 364 -7.20 -7.90 -4.03
C ASP A 364 -5.83 -7.81 -3.35
N LEU A 365 -5.81 -7.72 -2.02
CA LEU A 365 -4.58 -7.66 -1.24
C LEU A 365 -3.76 -8.96 -1.38
N ASN A 366 -4.43 -10.12 -1.39
CA ASN A 366 -3.77 -11.40 -1.63
C ASN A 366 -3.25 -11.52 -3.07
N ILE A 367 -3.98 -11.03 -4.07
CA ILE A 367 -3.52 -10.99 -5.46
C ILE A 367 -2.21 -10.20 -5.57
N MET A 368 -2.15 -8.98 -5.02
CA MET A 368 -0.92 -8.18 -5.05
C MET A 368 0.24 -8.83 -4.29
N ASN A 369 -0.03 -9.37 -3.09
CA ASN A 369 1.04 -9.82 -2.21
C ASN A 369 1.52 -11.24 -2.50
N SER A 370 0.62 -12.14 -2.84
CA SER A 370 0.88 -13.57 -3.00
C SER A 370 1.04 -13.97 -4.46
N ASP A 371 0.15 -13.48 -5.34
CA ASP A 371 0.14 -13.90 -6.75
C ASP A 371 1.15 -13.09 -7.58
N GLU A 372 1.14 -11.76 -7.42
CA GLU A 372 2.14 -10.87 -8.04
C GLU A 372 3.40 -10.69 -7.21
N ASN A 373 3.42 -11.25 -5.99
CA ASN A 373 4.60 -11.33 -5.12
C ASN A 373 5.23 -9.95 -4.82
N VAL A 374 4.38 -8.92 -4.62
CA VAL A 374 4.81 -7.59 -4.16
C VAL A 374 4.67 -7.53 -2.62
N PRO A 375 5.78 -7.51 -1.87
CA PRO A 375 5.73 -7.52 -0.41
C PRO A 375 5.05 -6.26 0.15
N TYR A 376 4.31 -6.42 1.24
CA TYR A 376 3.94 -5.29 2.11
C TYR A 376 5.18 -4.52 2.56
N ALA A 377 4.99 -3.23 2.83
CA ALA A 377 5.93 -2.40 3.56
C ALA A 377 6.31 -3.06 4.90
N ASP A 378 7.51 -2.73 5.37
CA ASP A 378 7.90 -3.11 6.72
C ASP A 378 7.08 -2.29 7.72
N ASP A 379 6.66 -2.94 8.79
CA ASP A 379 5.99 -2.31 9.93
C ASP A 379 6.97 -1.29 10.57
N ASP A 380 6.56 -0.02 10.64
CA ASP A 380 7.39 1.05 11.17
C ASP A 380 7.38 1.12 12.71
N ILE A 381 6.42 0.46 13.35
CA ILE A 381 6.33 0.32 14.81
C ILE A 381 5.97 -1.13 15.21
N PRO A 382 6.87 -2.10 14.99
CA PRO A 382 6.58 -3.52 15.21
C PRO A 382 6.42 -3.93 16.68
N THR A 383 6.59 -2.97 17.60
CA THR A 383 6.44 -3.19 19.03
C THR A 383 5.73 -1.99 19.67
N THR A 384 6.50 -1.06 20.23
CA THR A 384 5.97 0.14 20.86
C THR A 384 6.91 1.31 20.60
N ARG A 385 6.36 2.51 20.47
CA ARG A 385 7.13 3.76 20.40
C ARG A 385 6.68 4.72 21.49
N ALA A 386 7.60 5.46 22.10
CA ALA A 386 7.20 6.51 23.03
C ALA A 386 6.47 7.63 22.28
N LEU A 387 5.35 8.13 22.83
CA LEU A 387 4.72 9.35 22.32
C LEU A 387 5.68 10.52 22.53
N SER A 388 6.03 11.22 21.46
CA SER A 388 6.95 12.35 21.50
C SER A 388 6.22 13.60 21.97
N LEU A 389 6.59 14.12 23.14
CA LEU A 389 6.02 15.32 23.73
C LEU A 389 7.00 16.48 23.65
N GLY A 390 6.55 17.59 23.08
CA GLY A 390 7.26 18.86 23.08
C GLY A 390 6.99 19.70 24.33
N SER A 391 7.45 20.95 24.32
CA SER A 391 7.24 21.90 25.41
C SER A 391 5.77 22.06 25.75
N GLY A 392 5.44 22.04 27.05
CA GLY A 392 4.05 22.11 27.52
C GLY A 392 3.20 20.88 27.19
N GLY A 393 3.81 19.77 26.80
CA GLY A 393 3.12 18.54 26.43
C GLY A 393 2.53 18.56 25.02
N SER A 394 3.05 19.39 24.11
CA SER A 394 2.59 19.43 22.72
C SER A 394 2.88 18.10 22.01
N ILE A 395 1.96 17.68 21.13
CA ILE A 395 2.10 16.50 20.28
C ILE A 395 2.18 17.03 18.84
N ASP A 396 3.35 16.89 18.22
CA ASP A 396 3.63 17.38 16.86
C ASP A 396 3.48 16.24 15.84
N PRO A 397 2.70 16.42 14.75
CA PRO A 397 2.53 15.41 13.71
C PRO A 397 3.83 15.02 13.01
N LYS A 398 4.86 15.87 13.01
CA LYS A 398 6.16 15.55 12.41
C LYS A 398 6.95 14.49 13.18
N THR A 399 6.70 14.35 14.47
CA THR A 399 7.40 13.39 15.34
C THR A 399 6.49 12.27 15.84
N ASN A 400 5.18 12.37 15.57
CA ASN A 400 4.17 11.41 16.00
C ASN A 400 3.32 10.98 14.80
N TRP A 401 3.83 10.06 13.98
CA TRP A 401 3.18 9.56 12.76
C TRP A 401 3.57 8.11 12.52
N GLY A 402 2.72 7.29 11.90
CA GLY A 402 3.06 5.92 11.54
C GLY A 402 2.33 5.43 10.30
N GLN A 403 2.52 4.17 9.94
CA GLN A 403 1.87 3.54 8.81
C GLN A 403 1.19 2.23 9.23
N ILE A 404 -0.12 2.13 8.99
CA ILE A 404 -0.81 0.85 9.04
C ILE A 404 -0.61 0.17 7.68
N ALA A 405 0.40 -0.69 7.57
CA ALA A 405 0.78 -1.37 6.33
C ALA A 405 -0.05 -2.63 6.04
N ARG A 406 -0.73 -3.20 7.04
CA ARG A 406 -1.56 -4.41 6.90
C ARG A 406 -2.80 -4.33 7.78
N ASN A 407 -3.83 -5.13 7.46
CA ASN A 407 -5.03 -5.21 8.30
C ASN A 407 -4.79 -5.89 9.67
N THR A 408 -3.65 -6.55 9.83
CA THR A 408 -3.15 -7.09 11.10
C THR A 408 -2.14 -6.18 11.79
N ASP A 409 -1.83 -5.04 11.18
CA ASP A 409 -0.88 -4.06 11.70
C ASP A 409 -1.54 -3.19 12.77
N SER A 410 -0.81 -2.92 13.85
CA SER A 410 -1.26 -2.03 14.90
C SER A 410 -0.09 -1.35 15.60
N ASP A 411 -0.14 -0.03 15.55
CA ASP A 411 0.88 0.84 16.09
C ASP A 411 0.60 1.18 17.55
N THR A 412 1.54 0.87 18.44
CA THR A 412 1.40 1.18 19.86
C THR A 412 2.32 2.32 20.28
N PHE A 413 1.72 3.40 20.79
CA PHE A 413 2.43 4.49 21.44
C PHE A 413 2.28 4.41 22.95
N THR A 414 3.35 4.64 23.68
CA THR A 414 3.33 4.64 25.15
C THR A 414 3.52 6.05 25.67
N PHE A 415 2.78 6.44 26.72
CA PHE A 415 2.96 7.70 27.45
C PHE A 415 2.65 7.55 28.93
N SER A 416 3.14 8.46 29.76
CA SER A 416 2.88 8.45 31.19
C SER A 416 2.44 9.82 31.69
N THR A 417 1.70 9.82 32.78
CA THR A 417 1.21 11.03 33.45
C THR A 417 1.61 10.98 34.93
N THR A 418 2.04 12.12 35.47
CA THR A 418 2.52 12.22 36.86
C THR A 418 1.46 12.75 37.84
N GLY A 419 0.31 13.16 37.32
CA GLY A 419 -0.84 13.70 38.04
C GLY A 419 -2.06 13.76 37.13
N ASN A 420 -3.14 14.39 37.60
CA ASN A 420 -4.33 14.60 36.78
C ASN A 420 -3.96 15.38 35.52
N SER A 421 -4.02 14.70 34.39
CA SER A 421 -3.63 15.21 33.09
C SER A 421 -4.85 15.27 32.17
N THR A 422 -4.80 16.12 31.16
CA THR A 422 -5.84 16.20 30.12
C THR A 422 -5.21 15.97 28.76
N LEU A 423 -5.71 14.95 28.06
CA LEU A 423 -5.33 14.66 26.69
C LEU A 423 -6.33 15.29 25.72
N ASN A 424 -5.82 16.14 24.84
CA ASN A 424 -6.49 16.56 23.61
C ASN A 424 -5.66 16.03 22.45
N LEU A 425 -6.19 15.08 21.69
CA LEU A 425 -5.43 14.40 20.65
C LEU A 425 -6.32 14.14 19.45
N ARG A 426 -5.82 14.51 18.27
CA ARG A 426 -6.40 14.19 16.98
C ARG A 426 -5.42 13.35 16.17
N ILE A 427 -5.93 12.33 15.51
CA ILE A 427 -5.17 11.37 14.71
C ILE A 427 -5.82 11.36 13.33
N ASP A 428 -5.11 11.88 12.34
CA ASP A 428 -5.61 12.04 10.98
C ASP A 428 -4.80 11.16 10.02
N PRO A 429 -5.46 10.52 9.03
CA PRO A 429 -4.76 9.99 7.86
C PRO A 429 -4.16 11.16 7.09
N ILE A 430 -2.94 10.98 6.57
CA ILE A 430 -2.17 12.07 5.94
C ILE A 430 -2.01 11.91 4.42
N GLU A 431 -2.59 10.85 3.85
CA GLU A 431 -2.57 10.62 2.41
C GLU A 431 -3.54 11.54 1.67
N TYR A 432 -3.16 11.95 0.45
CA TYR A 432 -4.01 12.77 -0.40
C TYR A 432 -5.25 11.97 -0.82
N LEU A 433 -5.06 10.74 -1.30
CA LEU A 433 -6.12 9.74 -1.44
C LEU A 433 -5.95 8.65 -0.40
N ARG A 434 -6.59 8.86 0.75
CA ARG A 434 -6.51 7.92 1.87
C ARG A 434 -7.26 6.62 1.58
N MET A 435 -6.67 5.52 2.03
CA MET A 435 -7.40 4.27 2.27
C MET A 435 -7.62 4.03 3.77
N LEU A 436 -6.92 4.77 4.63
CA LEU A 436 -7.00 4.62 6.08
C LEU A 436 -8.23 5.31 6.68
N ASP A 437 -9.05 4.53 7.35
CA ASP A 437 -9.96 4.94 8.41
C ASP A 437 -9.27 4.69 9.76
N VAL A 438 -9.11 5.72 10.60
CA VAL A 438 -8.32 5.60 11.84
C VAL A 438 -9.17 5.07 12.99
N ASP A 439 -8.80 3.93 13.57
CA ASP A 439 -9.32 3.42 14.85
C ASP A 439 -8.26 3.53 15.93
N ALA A 440 -8.57 4.23 17.03
CA ALA A 440 -7.63 4.47 18.11
C ALA A 440 -8.23 4.14 19.47
N THR A 441 -7.45 3.41 20.29
CA THR A 441 -7.84 3.01 21.64
C THR A 441 -6.75 3.36 22.64
N ILE A 442 -7.12 3.97 23.76
CA ILE A 442 -6.23 4.20 24.89
C ILE A 442 -6.48 3.12 25.94
N TYR A 443 -5.41 2.46 26.37
CA TYR A 443 -5.39 1.48 27.43
C TYR A 443 -4.60 1.98 28.64
N ASP A 444 -4.99 1.57 29.83
CA ASP A 444 -4.20 1.74 31.06
C ASP A 444 -3.10 0.67 31.20
N ALA A 445 -2.33 0.72 32.28
CA ALA A 445 -1.27 -0.25 32.58
C ALA A 445 -1.76 -1.70 32.78
N ASN A 446 -3.05 -1.89 33.11
CA ASN A 446 -3.68 -3.20 33.26
C ASN A 446 -4.31 -3.70 31.96
N ASN A 447 -4.14 -2.96 30.86
CA ASN A 447 -4.78 -3.18 29.55
C ASN A 447 -6.31 -3.04 29.58
N ASN A 448 -6.86 -2.26 30.51
CA ASN A 448 -8.27 -1.86 30.42
C ASN A 448 -8.41 -0.72 29.41
N VAL A 449 -9.49 -0.74 28.62
CA VAL A 449 -9.83 0.37 27.72
C VAL A 449 -10.25 1.58 28.55
N VAL A 450 -9.53 2.68 28.38
CA VAL A 450 -9.82 3.98 28.98
C VAL A 450 -10.71 4.80 28.05
N ALA A 451 -10.37 4.83 26.76
CA ALA A 451 -11.12 5.53 25.73
C ALA A 451 -10.91 4.87 24.37
N HIS A 452 -11.89 5.01 23.48
CA HIS A 452 -11.84 4.56 22.09
C HIS A 452 -12.42 5.65 21.19
N SER A 453 -11.89 5.79 19.99
CA SER A 453 -12.35 6.76 19.00
C SER A 453 -12.11 6.26 17.57
N ASN A 454 -13.16 6.33 16.77
CA ASN A 454 -13.18 6.15 15.31
C ASN A 454 -14.34 7.03 14.82
N LEU A 455 -14.03 8.17 14.19
CA LEU A 455 -15.06 9.15 13.84
C LEU A 455 -15.75 8.80 12.51
N PRO A 456 -17.08 8.56 12.51
CA PRO A 456 -17.83 8.21 11.30
C PRO A 456 -17.62 9.21 10.18
N VAL A 457 -17.36 8.72 8.97
CA VAL A 457 -17.09 9.52 7.76
C VAL A 457 -15.86 10.43 7.82
N ASN A 458 -15.37 10.86 8.99
CA ASN A 458 -14.23 11.77 9.09
C ASN A 458 -12.88 11.09 8.88
N ARG A 459 -12.84 9.75 9.01
CA ARG A 459 -11.65 8.90 8.78
C ARG A 459 -10.53 9.14 9.80
N SER A 460 -10.84 9.80 10.90
CA SER A 460 -9.91 10.23 11.94
C SER A 460 -10.35 9.71 13.31
N ALA A 461 -9.45 9.72 14.28
CA ALA A 461 -9.78 9.53 15.69
C ALA A 461 -9.50 10.80 16.49
N GLU A 462 -10.31 11.07 17.50
CA GLU A 462 -10.17 12.24 18.36
C GLU A 462 -10.51 11.94 19.82
N PHE A 463 -9.69 12.47 20.73
CA PHE A 463 -9.91 12.50 22.17
C PHE A 463 -9.93 13.96 22.61
N VAL A 464 -11.08 14.43 23.12
CA VAL A 464 -11.28 15.83 23.50
C VAL A 464 -11.46 15.93 25.01
N ASN A 465 -10.59 16.71 25.66
CA ASN A 465 -10.59 16.90 27.11
C ASN A 465 -10.61 15.58 27.91
N LEU A 466 -9.92 14.54 27.43
CA LEU A 466 -9.88 13.25 28.11
C LEU A 466 -9.06 13.38 29.39
N ALA A 467 -9.72 13.25 30.53
CA ALA A 467 -9.08 13.24 31.84
C ALA A 467 -8.35 11.91 32.08
N LEU A 468 -7.07 11.98 32.41
CA LEU A 468 -6.22 10.85 32.71
C LEU A 468 -5.62 11.01 34.11
N GLY A 469 -5.79 10.01 34.96
CA GLY A 469 -5.12 9.94 36.26
C GLY A 469 -3.64 9.59 36.12
N ALA A 470 -2.84 9.78 37.16
CA ALA A 470 -1.43 9.41 37.17
C ALA A 470 -1.24 7.92 36.81
N GLY A 471 -0.32 7.61 35.91
CA GLY A 471 -0.08 6.25 35.45
C GLY A 471 0.50 6.15 34.05
N SER A 472 0.70 4.91 33.61
CA SER A 472 1.19 4.56 32.26
C SER A 472 0.04 4.18 31.36
N TYR A 473 0.10 4.64 30.11
CA TYR A 473 -0.93 4.43 29.09
C TYR A 473 -0.32 3.94 27.78
N LYS A 474 -1.13 3.20 27.03
CA LYS A 474 -0.86 2.80 25.65
C LYS A 474 -1.94 3.39 24.74
N LEU A 475 -1.56 4.12 23.72
CA LEU A 475 -2.40 4.47 22.58
C LEU A 475 -2.13 3.46 21.48
N VAL A 476 -3.14 2.68 21.11
CA VAL A 476 -3.07 1.68 20.03
C VAL A 476 -3.86 2.21 18.85
N ILE A 477 -3.22 2.28 17.69
CA ILE A 477 -3.79 2.75 16.42
C ILE A 477 -3.82 1.58 15.45
N LYS A 478 -4.90 1.44 14.69
CA LYS A 478 -5.07 0.41 13.66
C LYS A 478 -6.03 0.89 12.57
N GLY A 479 -6.17 0.09 11.51
CA GLY A 479 -7.20 0.29 10.50
C GLY A 479 -8.61 0.10 11.08
N GLY A 480 -9.50 1.05 10.81
CA GLY A 480 -10.88 1.11 11.24
C GLY A 480 -11.87 0.48 10.28
N ALA A 481 -13.14 0.54 10.66
CA ALA A 481 -14.27 -0.01 9.92
C ALA A 481 -15.52 0.80 10.23
N GLU A 482 -16.42 0.96 9.26
CA GLU A 482 -17.68 1.69 9.47
C GLU A 482 -18.87 0.90 8.96
N GLY A 483 -19.94 0.86 9.76
CA GLY A 483 -21.14 0.07 9.47
C GLY A 483 -20.89 -1.42 9.65
N THR A 484 -21.29 -2.21 8.66
CA THR A 484 -20.96 -3.64 8.59
C THR A 484 -20.31 -3.92 7.24
N PRO A 485 -19.50 -4.97 7.06
CA PRO A 485 -18.90 -5.26 5.76
C PRO A 485 -19.94 -5.36 4.63
N LYS A 486 -21.16 -5.83 4.94
CA LYS A 486 -22.28 -5.91 4.00
C LYS A 486 -22.88 -4.54 3.60
N ASN A 487 -22.90 -3.59 4.53
CA ASN A 487 -23.56 -2.29 4.39
C ASN A 487 -22.62 -1.21 4.98
N GLY A 488 -21.44 -1.05 4.38
CA GLY A 488 -20.30 -0.34 4.95
C GLY A 488 -19.00 -0.96 4.45
N PHE A 489 -17.97 -0.96 5.29
CA PHE A 489 -16.70 -1.60 4.98
C PHE A 489 -16.06 -2.21 6.24
N SER A 490 -15.25 -3.24 6.06
CA SER A 490 -14.42 -3.80 7.13
C SER A 490 -13.05 -3.12 7.19
N ASN A 491 -12.23 -3.46 8.18
CA ASN A 491 -10.85 -2.99 8.25
C ASN A 491 -9.90 -3.68 7.27
N TYR A 492 -10.40 -4.55 6.37
CA TYR A 492 -9.60 -5.34 5.44
C TYR A 492 -8.57 -4.52 4.65
N SER A 493 -8.97 -3.35 4.15
CA SER A 493 -8.10 -2.48 3.35
C SER A 493 -8.05 -1.06 3.90
N SER A 494 -8.28 -0.91 5.21
CA SER A 494 -8.08 0.35 5.93
C SER A 494 -6.60 0.54 6.26
N LEU A 495 -5.80 0.88 5.25
CA LEU A 495 -4.33 0.94 5.30
C LEU A 495 -3.83 2.35 4.95
N GLY A 496 -2.64 2.71 5.41
CA GLY A 496 -2.01 3.98 5.03
C GLY A 496 -1.32 4.71 6.17
N TYR A 497 -0.85 5.91 5.89
CA TYR A 497 -0.16 6.75 6.87
C TYR A 497 -1.12 7.59 7.70
N TYR A 498 -0.78 7.79 8.98
CA TYR A 498 -1.45 8.74 9.87
C TYR A 498 -0.44 9.61 10.63
N ALA A 499 -0.90 10.75 11.13
CA ALA A 499 -0.16 11.60 12.04
C ALA A 499 -1.03 12.11 13.18
N MET A 500 -0.39 12.44 14.29
CA MET A 500 -1.02 12.85 15.53
C MET A 500 -0.70 14.31 15.86
N LYS A 501 -1.72 15.06 16.24
CA LYS A 501 -1.56 16.44 16.73
C LYS A 501 -2.39 16.64 17.98
N GLY A 502 -1.83 17.34 18.97
CA GLY A 502 -2.54 17.52 20.22
C GLY A 502 -1.72 18.13 21.34
N THR A 503 -2.23 17.96 22.55
CA THR A 503 -1.57 18.33 23.81
C THR A 503 -1.90 17.31 24.90
N LEU A 504 -0.91 17.03 25.75
CA LEU A 504 -1.06 16.33 27.02
C LEU A 504 -0.65 17.29 28.15
N SER A 505 -1.63 18.00 28.72
CA SER A 505 -1.40 18.98 29.77
C SER A 505 -1.50 18.35 31.17
N GLY A 506 -0.86 18.95 32.18
CA GLY A 506 -0.96 18.50 33.58
C GLY A 506 0.11 17.52 34.07
N GLY A 507 1.26 17.44 33.38
CA GLY A 507 2.43 16.64 33.82
C GLY A 507 2.66 15.35 33.04
N GLY A 508 2.27 15.32 31.75
CA GLY A 508 2.62 14.24 30.84
C GLY A 508 4.11 14.22 30.53
N THR A 509 4.73 13.05 30.58
CA THR A 509 6.09 12.82 30.10
C THR A 509 6.13 11.56 29.24
N PRO A 510 6.96 11.51 28.18
CA PRO A 510 7.20 10.27 27.45
C PRO A 510 7.69 9.20 28.45
N PRO A 511 7.30 7.93 28.29
CA PRO A 511 7.85 6.87 29.12
C PRO A 511 9.31 6.76 28.74
N SER A 512 10.19 6.73 29.74
CA SER A 512 11.60 6.48 29.48
C SER A 512 11.74 5.05 28.97
N THR A 513 12.28 4.88 27.76
CA THR A 513 12.78 3.60 27.24
C THR A 513 14.17 3.27 27.79
N ASP A 514 14.73 4.17 28.60
CA ASP A 514 16.06 4.02 29.15
C ASP A 514 16.03 3.01 30.31
N PRO A 515 17.09 2.23 30.52
CA PRO A 515 17.16 1.32 31.66
C PRO A 515 16.96 2.10 32.97
N VAL A 516 15.99 1.65 33.77
CA VAL A 516 15.68 2.23 35.08
C VAL A 516 16.70 1.73 36.09
N LEU A 517 17.41 2.64 36.74
CA LEU A 517 18.35 2.34 37.81
C LEU A 517 17.61 2.20 39.14
N SER A 518 18.04 1.22 39.94
CA SER A 518 17.67 1.14 41.35
C SER A 518 18.66 1.93 42.19
N SER A 519 18.17 2.66 43.19
CA SER A 519 19.04 3.45 44.08
C SER A 519 20.07 2.55 44.74
N ASN A 520 21.34 2.96 44.68
CA ASN A 520 22.47 2.26 45.27
C ASN A 520 22.77 0.85 44.66
N VAL A 521 22.37 0.60 43.42
CA VAL A 521 22.67 -0.65 42.69
C VAL A 521 23.46 -0.35 41.40
N TRP A 522 24.64 -0.97 41.24
CA TRP A 522 25.45 -0.82 40.03
C TRP A 522 24.85 -1.60 38.86
N LEU A 523 24.67 -0.94 37.73
CA LEU A 523 24.36 -1.54 36.44
C LEU A 523 25.66 -1.69 35.62
N GLY A 524 26.23 -2.89 35.62
CA GLY A 524 27.48 -3.20 34.92
C GLY A 524 27.32 -3.52 33.43
N GLY A 525 28.44 -3.75 32.74
CA GLY A 525 28.47 -4.29 31.38
C GLY A 525 28.12 -3.29 30.27
N GLN A 526 28.17 -1.99 30.54
CA GLN A 526 27.81 -0.97 29.59
C GLN A 526 28.93 -0.74 28.56
N THR A 527 28.54 -0.59 27.30
CA THR A 527 29.43 -0.31 26.17
C THR A 527 28.91 0.92 25.43
N GLY A 528 29.81 1.65 24.76
CA GLY A 528 29.49 2.83 23.95
C GLY A 528 30.55 3.08 22.88
N ALA A 529 30.11 3.43 21.67
CA ALA A 529 31.01 3.79 20.57
C ALA A 529 31.38 5.27 20.63
N THR A 530 32.55 5.66 20.13
CA THR A 530 32.97 7.06 20.04
C THR A 530 31.87 7.93 19.40
N GLY A 531 31.49 9.02 20.07
CA GLY A 531 30.45 9.94 19.65
C GLY A 531 29.01 9.56 20.04
N SER A 532 28.81 8.40 20.69
CA SER A 532 27.48 7.92 21.06
C SER A 532 27.03 8.38 22.45
N TRP A 533 25.71 8.42 22.64
CA TRP A 533 25.06 8.59 23.93
C TRP A 533 24.40 7.30 24.38
N LYS A 534 24.46 7.01 25.67
CA LYS A 534 23.64 6.00 26.32
C LYS A 534 22.97 6.58 27.55
N TYR A 535 21.66 6.44 27.65
CA TYR A 535 20.85 7.07 28.69
C TYR A 535 20.32 6.04 29.68
N TYR A 536 20.10 6.49 30.91
CA TYR A 536 19.51 5.76 32.04
C TYR A 536 18.60 6.69 32.81
N VAL A 537 17.68 6.15 33.60
CA VAL A 537 16.75 6.97 34.39
C VAL A 537 16.66 6.48 35.83
N ILE A 538 16.52 7.39 36.79
CA ILE A 538 16.15 7.10 38.17
C ILE A 538 15.02 8.03 38.62
N ASP A 539 14.04 7.47 39.34
CA ASP A 539 12.98 8.24 39.99
C ASP A 539 13.45 8.67 41.39
N VAL A 540 13.67 9.97 41.57
CA VAL A 540 14.08 10.55 42.87
C VAL A 540 12.83 10.94 43.66
N PRO A 541 12.60 10.38 44.87
CA PRO A 541 11.44 10.74 45.68
C PRO A 541 11.52 12.17 46.25
N SER A 542 10.38 12.70 46.69
CA SER A 542 10.33 13.99 47.39
C SER A 542 11.08 13.97 48.72
N GLY A 543 11.77 15.06 49.04
CA GLY A 543 12.39 15.27 50.35
C GLY A 543 13.74 14.58 50.53
N MET A 544 14.46 14.29 49.44
CA MET A 544 15.85 13.82 49.48
C MET A 544 16.80 15.02 49.68
N SER A 545 17.88 14.81 50.45
CA SER A 545 18.93 15.81 50.66
C SER A 545 20.00 15.76 49.58
N TYR A 546 20.24 14.59 48.98
CA TYR A 546 21.22 14.39 47.92
C TYR A 546 20.76 13.35 46.90
N ALA A 547 21.12 13.58 45.64
CA ALA A 547 21.20 12.55 44.60
C ALA A 547 22.63 12.52 44.05
N SER A 548 23.27 11.34 44.07
CA SER A 548 24.63 11.12 43.57
C SER A 548 24.64 10.11 42.43
N PHE A 549 25.50 10.37 41.45
CA PHE A 549 25.61 9.60 40.22
C PHE A 549 27.07 9.25 40.00
N TYR A 550 27.31 8.04 39.51
CA TYR A 550 28.65 7.53 39.28
C TYR A 550 28.69 6.69 38.00
N ILE A 551 29.80 6.80 37.29
CA ILE A 551 30.23 5.77 36.34
C ILE A 551 31.64 5.31 36.68
N ASN A 552 31.92 4.04 36.41
CA ASN A 552 33.22 3.45 36.69
C ASN A 552 33.60 2.45 35.60
N GLY A 553 34.74 2.68 34.97
CA GLY A 553 35.32 1.81 33.96
C GLY A 553 36.80 2.10 33.72
N ASN A 554 37.52 1.06 33.28
CA ASN A 554 38.97 1.10 33.07
C ASN A 554 39.35 1.25 31.59
N SER A 555 38.41 1.58 30.72
CA SER A 555 38.62 1.67 29.26
C SER A 555 37.84 2.83 28.68
N GLY A 556 38.44 3.55 27.73
CA GLY A 556 37.77 4.64 27.01
C GLY A 556 37.67 5.93 27.82
N ASP A 557 36.94 6.88 27.24
CA ASP A 557 36.75 8.24 27.75
C ASP A 557 35.24 8.51 27.74
N ALA A 558 34.59 8.15 28.83
CA ALA A 558 33.14 8.17 29.01
C ALA A 558 32.79 9.26 30.00
N ASP A 559 32.03 10.25 29.54
CA ASP A 559 31.62 11.40 30.34
C ASP A 559 30.20 11.24 30.82
N MET A 560 29.92 11.72 32.03
CA MET A 560 28.59 11.67 32.62
C MET A 560 27.94 13.05 32.67
N PHE A 561 26.73 13.14 32.17
CA PHE A 561 25.85 14.30 32.28
C PHE A 561 24.53 13.85 32.92
N VAL A 562 23.93 14.70 33.74
CA VAL A 562 22.67 14.39 34.43
C VAL A 562 21.71 15.56 34.29
N ALA A 563 20.45 15.30 33.92
CA ALA A 563 19.39 16.31 33.87
C ALA A 563 18.10 15.79 34.52
N ALA A 564 17.21 16.71 34.91
CA ALA A 564 15.90 16.38 35.47
C ALA A 564 14.82 16.54 34.40
N GLY A 565 13.93 15.56 34.26
CA GLY A 565 12.76 15.60 33.37
C GLY A 565 13.03 15.38 31.87
N SER A 566 14.29 15.40 31.42
CA SER A 566 14.69 15.13 30.03
C SER A 566 16.10 14.55 29.96
N HIS A 567 16.47 13.96 28.82
CA HIS A 567 17.87 13.58 28.55
C HIS A 567 18.80 14.81 28.62
N PRO A 568 19.98 14.68 29.24
CA PRO A 568 20.99 15.72 29.20
C PRO A 568 21.65 15.82 27.81
N SER A 569 22.20 16.99 27.51
CA SER A 569 23.09 17.22 26.36
C SER A 569 24.42 17.80 26.83
N LYS A 570 25.39 17.96 25.92
CA LYS A 570 26.68 18.61 26.25
C LYS A 570 26.55 20.06 26.71
N THR A 571 25.42 20.70 26.46
CA THR A 571 25.17 22.12 26.80
C THR A 571 23.99 22.31 27.77
N ALA A 572 23.20 21.26 28.04
CA ALA A 572 22.06 21.30 28.94
C ALA A 572 22.13 20.13 29.95
N TYR A 573 22.55 20.44 31.17
CA TYR A 573 22.69 19.49 32.26
C TYR A 573 22.51 20.18 33.63
N LYS A 574 22.18 19.40 34.66
CA LYS A 574 22.12 19.81 36.07
C LYS A 574 23.42 19.53 36.81
N CYS A 575 24.05 18.39 36.54
CA CYS A 575 25.44 18.13 36.93
C CYS A 575 26.16 17.35 35.83
N LYS A 576 27.49 17.46 35.79
CA LYS A 576 28.33 16.69 34.88
C LYS A 576 29.67 16.35 35.54
N SER A 577 30.36 15.39 34.97
CA SER A 577 31.74 15.03 35.26
C SER A 577 32.32 14.44 33.96
N ASP A 578 33.36 15.08 33.43
CA ASP A 578 33.93 14.88 32.09
C ASP A 578 35.47 14.94 32.10
N GLY A 579 36.08 14.16 33.01
CA GLY A 579 37.51 13.98 33.09
C GLY A 579 38.06 13.10 31.95
N PRO A 580 39.38 12.92 31.87
CA PRO A 580 40.02 12.16 30.78
C PRO A 580 39.90 10.62 30.94
N SER A 581 39.00 10.14 31.80
CA SER A 581 38.89 8.73 32.17
C SER A 581 37.42 8.32 32.27
N SER A 582 37.12 7.03 32.26
CA SER A 582 35.75 6.56 32.46
C SER A 582 35.34 6.40 33.93
N ILE A 583 35.87 7.25 34.82
CA ILE A 583 35.59 7.26 36.26
C ILE A 583 35.07 8.65 36.63
N GLU A 584 33.76 8.80 36.61
CA GLU A 584 33.10 10.10 36.74
C GLU A 584 32.08 10.09 37.88
N SER A 585 31.92 11.24 38.54
CA SER A 585 30.96 11.38 39.63
C SER A 585 30.38 12.78 39.70
N CYS A 586 29.07 12.91 39.88
CA CYS A 586 28.43 14.19 40.16
C CYS A 586 27.29 14.03 41.14
N SER A 587 26.94 15.12 41.83
CA SER A 587 25.84 15.12 42.80
C SER A 587 25.01 16.38 42.71
N ILE A 588 23.77 16.28 43.15
CA ILE A 588 22.78 17.35 43.21
C ILE A 588 22.29 17.42 44.66
N SER A 589 22.48 18.57 45.30
CA SER A 589 21.93 18.85 46.63
C SER A 589 20.47 19.25 46.54
N SER A 590 19.67 18.80 47.50
CA SER A 590 18.21 19.04 47.58
C SER A 590 17.50 18.81 46.23
N PRO A 591 17.62 17.62 45.61
CA PRO A 591 16.99 17.35 44.32
C PRO A 591 15.46 17.49 44.42
N ALA A 592 14.85 18.05 43.38
CA ALA A 592 13.40 18.04 43.24
C ALA A 592 12.91 16.60 43.04
N ALA A 593 11.68 16.30 43.47
CA ALA A 593 11.07 15.01 43.17
C ALA A 593 10.89 14.85 41.65
N GLY A 594 11.17 13.66 41.11
CA GLY A 594 10.92 13.35 39.71
C GLY A 594 12.04 12.54 39.06
N LYS A 595 11.93 12.38 37.73
CA LYS A 595 12.90 11.63 36.92
C LYS A 595 14.18 12.39 36.72
N TYR A 596 15.29 11.74 36.99
CA TYR A 596 16.62 12.18 36.61
C TYR A 596 17.18 11.24 35.55
N TYR A 597 17.62 11.81 34.44
CA TYR A 597 18.24 11.09 33.34
C TYR A 597 19.75 11.24 33.42
N ILE A 598 20.45 10.11 33.42
CA ILE A 598 21.90 10.02 33.35
C ILE A 598 22.25 9.74 31.89
N GLY A 599 22.97 10.64 31.23
CA GLY A 599 23.52 10.43 29.90
C GLY A 599 25.03 10.19 29.99
N VAL A 600 25.46 9.04 29.48
CA VAL A 600 26.87 8.71 29.31
C VAL A 600 27.25 8.98 27.86
N TYR A 601 28.18 9.89 27.64
CA TYR A 601 28.68 10.25 26.32
C TYR A 601 30.10 9.73 26.12
N SER A 602 30.32 8.97 25.04
CA SER A 602 31.64 8.43 24.71
C SER A 602 32.47 9.44 23.90
N TYR A 603 33.44 10.15 24.49
CA TYR A 603 34.46 10.85 23.71
C TYR A 603 35.46 9.88 23.08
N ALA A 604 35.73 8.76 23.76
CA ALA A 604 36.33 7.57 23.18
C ALA A 604 35.49 6.35 23.53
N ALA A 605 35.45 5.37 22.63
CA ALA A 605 34.71 4.14 22.85
C ALA A 605 35.12 3.46 24.18
N TYR A 606 34.13 2.97 24.91
CA TYR A 606 34.31 2.31 26.21
C TYR A 606 33.61 0.95 26.24
N SER A 607 34.07 0.07 27.13
CA SER A 607 33.48 -1.24 27.36
C SER A 607 33.46 -1.61 28.85
N ASN A 608 32.50 -2.46 29.24
CA ASN A 608 32.33 -2.94 30.62
C ASN A 608 32.22 -1.82 31.68
N LEU A 609 31.71 -0.65 31.31
CA LEU A 609 31.43 0.45 32.22
C LEU A 609 30.28 0.06 33.16
N SER A 610 30.34 0.50 34.42
CA SER A 610 29.24 0.39 35.38
C SER A 610 28.64 1.76 35.67
N VAL A 611 27.32 1.82 35.81
CA VAL A 611 26.56 3.05 36.10
C VAL A 611 25.79 2.88 37.40
N LEU A 612 25.81 3.90 38.26
CA LEU A 612 25.12 3.92 39.54
C LEU A 612 24.42 5.27 39.75
N ALA A 613 23.22 5.23 40.30
CA ALA A 613 22.57 6.39 40.89
C ALA A 613 22.13 6.04 42.32
N ASN A 614 22.23 7.02 43.22
CA ASN A 614 21.85 6.88 44.62
C ASN A 614 21.18 8.16 45.11
N PHE A 615 20.23 8.06 46.02
CA PHE A 615 19.68 9.20 46.74
C PHE A 615 19.64 8.93 48.25
N THR A 616 19.83 9.98 49.04
CA THR A 616 19.77 9.89 50.50
C THR A 616 18.93 11.02 51.06
N LYS A 617 18.22 10.71 52.14
CA LYS A 617 17.43 11.68 52.89
C LYS A 617 18.30 12.52 53.81
#